data_AF-A0A8J3YGL3-F1
#
_entry.id   AF-A0A8J3YGL3-F1
#
_cell.length_a   1.000
_cell.length_b   1.000
_cell.length_c   1.000
_cell.angle_alpha   90.00
_cell.angle_beta   90.00
_cell.angle_gamma   90.00
#
_symmetry.space_group_name_H-M   'P 1'
#
loop_
_entity.id
_entity.type
_entity.pdbx_description
1 polymer ?
#
loop_
_entity_poly.entity_id
_entity_poly.type
_entity_poly.pdbx_seq_one_letter_code
_entity_poly.pdbx_strand_id
1 'polypeptide(L)'
;MPSPEGLPPEVARALVAHGHEDEARRRAERGDRECAHALARSLVERDRPDEAIAVLRPLADGGQWRAVETLAGILDAGGRTAEAIALVRRHADAGGPFTGTVLAPLLARQGRADEVLAMLRGHVSDSRYAEALVAHTAGAGLDDEVAALLEERLAAERSIPREFRHVEPLFTEHLLALVRQRRAGAEHPVTSEPHDAEQVADDRAGQADRSDQEDQEDPEDEADHEVLEDPLVRADRLVEAGRPEEAIALLSALDRRPWTDAHLATLLIGQGQVARALALCDSAAPDPAEAAERAARNEADAAFWHRFRSGP
;
A
#
# COMPACT_ATOMS: atom_id res chain seq x y z
N MET A 1 14.41 -2.96 -0.89
CA MET A 1 14.22 -3.66 -2.18
C MET A 1 13.68 -5.04 -1.88
N PRO A 2 12.51 -5.47 -2.38
CA PRO A 2 11.86 -6.69 -1.90
C PRO A 2 12.56 -7.96 -2.44
N SER A 3 12.73 -8.96 -1.58
CA SER A 3 13.41 -10.24 -1.79
C SER A 3 12.73 -11.15 -2.84
N PRO A 4 13.46 -12.10 -3.47
CA PRO A 4 12.89 -13.14 -4.33
C PRO A 4 12.50 -14.38 -3.52
N GLU A 5 11.62 -14.23 -2.53
CA GLU A 5 11.12 -15.36 -1.72
C GLU A 5 9.59 -15.32 -1.67
N GLY A 6 8.96 -15.87 -2.72
CA GLY A 6 7.52 -16.01 -2.82
C GLY A 6 7.05 -15.92 -4.26
N LEU A 7 5.88 -16.50 -4.55
CA LEU A 7 5.22 -16.32 -5.83
C LEU A 7 4.95 -14.83 -6.08
N PRO A 8 4.94 -14.39 -7.35
CA PRO A 8 4.47 -13.05 -7.68
C PRO A 8 3.07 -12.79 -7.09
N PRO A 9 2.76 -11.58 -6.61
CA PRO A 9 1.48 -11.27 -5.99
C PRO A 9 0.28 -11.63 -6.86
N GLU A 10 0.39 -11.48 -8.17
CA GLU A 10 -0.64 -11.82 -9.15
C GLU A 10 -0.88 -13.34 -9.18
N VAL A 11 0.19 -14.13 -9.18
CA VAL A 11 0.15 -15.60 -9.22
C VAL A 11 -0.43 -16.16 -7.91
N ALA A 12 0.00 -15.62 -6.76
CA ALA A 12 -0.56 -15.98 -5.46
C ALA A 12 -2.07 -15.69 -5.37
N ARG A 13 -2.50 -14.51 -5.86
CA ARG A 13 -3.92 -14.16 -5.96
C ARG A 13 -4.67 -15.09 -6.91
N ALA A 14 -4.08 -15.43 -8.06
CA ALA A 14 -4.67 -16.32 -9.05
C ALA A 14 -4.89 -17.73 -8.49
N LEU A 15 -3.93 -18.28 -7.75
CA LEU A 15 -4.08 -19.58 -7.09
C LEU A 15 -5.31 -19.61 -6.19
N VAL A 16 -5.46 -18.62 -5.33
CA VAL A 16 -6.59 -18.53 -4.40
C VAL A 16 -7.91 -18.31 -5.15
N ALA A 17 -7.93 -17.42 -6.14
CA ALA A 17 -9.13 -17.13 -6.94
C ALA A 17 -9.64 -18.36 -7.72
N HIS A 18 -8.75 -19.24 -8.15
CA HIS A 18 -9.09 -20.46 -8.89
C HIS A 18 -9.24 -21.70 -7.99
N GLY A 19 -9.34 -21.52 -6.67
CA GLY A 19 -9.61 -22.60 -5.71
C GLY A 19 -8.40 -23.46 -5.34
N HIS A 20 -7.18 -23.06 -5.70
CA HIS A 20 -5.93 -23.75 -5.33
C HIS A 20 -5.40 -23.29 -3.96
N GLU A 21 -6.31 -23.16 -2.99
CA GLU A 21 -6.02 -22.66 -1.64
C GLU A 21 -5.09 -23.59 -0.86
N ASP A 22 -5.18 -24.89 -1.05
CA ASP A 22 -4.30 -25.85 -0.38
C ASP A 22 -2.84 -25.68 -0.80
N GLU A 23 -2.61 -25.31 -2.06
CA GLU A 23 -1.26 -25.01 -2.54
C GLU A 23 -0.77 -23.65 -2.04
N ALA A 24 -1.64 -22.64 -2.04
CA ALA A 24 -1.33 -21.35 -1.41
C ALA A 24 -1.02 -21.52 0.09
N ARG A 25 -1.76 -22.38 0.80
CA ARG A 25 -1.53 -22.70 2.22
C ARG A 25 -0.18 -23.38 2.43
N ARG A 26 0.15 -24.42 1.65
CA ARG A 26 1.46 -25.09 1.72
C ARG A 26 2.62 -24.13 1.47
N ARG A 27 2.47 -23.20 0.52
CA ARG A 27 3.49 -22.17 0.28
C ARG A 27 3.57 -21.16 1.41
N ALA A 28 2.43 -20.70 1.94
CA ALA A 28 2.39 -19.82 3.10
C ALA A 28 3.09 -20.44 4.33
N GLU A 29 2.85 -21.74 4.59
CA GLU A 29 3.52 -22.51 5.65
C GLU A 29 5.04 -22.59 5.47
N ARG A 30 5.53 -22.49 4.22
CA ARG A 30 6.96 -22.42 3.88
C ARG A 30 7.52 -20.99 3.90
N GLY A 31 6.71 -20.00 4.23
CA GLY A 31 7.12 -18.60 4.32
C GLY A 31 6.79 -17.75 3.08
N ASP A 32 6.04 -18.26 2.11
CA ASP A 32 5.58 -17.45 0.97
C ASP A 32 4.54 -16.42 1.44
N ARG A 33 5.03 -15.18 1.49
CA ARG A 33 4.32 -14.02 2.03
C ARG A 33 3.11 -13.67 1.18
N GLU A 34 3.26 -13.69 -0.15
CA GLU A 34 2.20 -13.29 -1.05
C GLU A 34 1.08 -14.34 -1.06
N CYS A 35 1.42 -15.63 -0.97
CA CYS A 35 0.43 -16.69 -0.76
C CYS A 35 -0.33 -16.53 0.55
N ALA A 36 0.37 -16.23 1.65
CA ALA A 36 -0.27 -16.03 2.95
C ALA A 36 -1.22 -14.83 2.94
N HIS A 37 -0.81 -13.71 2.33
CA HIS A 37 -1.65 -12.52 2.18
C HIS A 37 -2.88 -12.77 1.30
N ALA A 38 -2.69 -13.42 0.14
CA ALA A 38 -3.78 -13.74 -0.77
C ALA A 38 -4.80 -14.67 -0.11
N LEU A 39 -4.33 -15.71 0.60
CA LEU A 39 -5.18 -16.66 1.31
C LEU A 39 -5.93 -15.98 2.46
N ALA A 40 -5.23 -15.17 3.28
CA ALA A 40 -5.84 -14.46 4.39
C ALA A 40 -6.96 -13.50 3.94
N ARG A 41 -6.71 -12.73 2.87
CA ARG A 41 -7.74 -11.83 2.31
C ARG A 41 -8.97 -12.59 1.86
N SER A 42 -8.78 -13.70 1.14
CA SER A 42 -9.91 -14.51 0.65
C SER A 42 -10.65 -15.23 1.77
N LEU A 43 -9.99 -15.56 2.88
CA LEU A 43 -10.65 -16.09 4.08
C LEU A 43 -11.50 -15.02 4.78
N VAL A 44 -11.00 -13.78 4.89
CA VAL A 44 -11.77 -12.65 5.44
C VAL A 44 -13.00 -12.35 4.59
N GLU A 45 -12.86 -12.31 3.26
CA GLU A 45 -13.98 -12.11 2.32
C GLU A 45 -15.07 -13.17 2.44
N ARG A 46 -14.73 -14.37 2.95
CA ARG A 46 -15.65 -15.49 3.18
C ARG A 46 -16.06 -15.64 4.65
N ASP A 47 -15.90 -14.59 5.45
CA ASP A 47 -16.28 -14.54 6.86
C ASP A 47 -15.57 -15.62 7.72
N ARG A 48 -14.30 -15.91 7.39
CA ARG A 48 -13.42 -16.85 8.13
C ARG A 48 -12.19 -16.14 8.71
N PRO A 49 -12.34 -15.09 9.53
CA PRO A 49 -11.22 -14.28 10.03
C PRO A 49 -10.27 -15.06 10.93
N ASP A 50 -10.73 -16.04 11.70
CA ASP A 50 -9.86 -16.84 12.57
C ASP A 50 -8.86 -17.71 11.79
N GLU A 51 -9.26 -18.21 10.62
CA GLU A 51 -8.36 -18.94 9.74
C GLU A 51 -7.37 -18.00 9.05
N ALA A 52 -7.82 -16.79 8.67
CA ALA A 52 -6.92 -15.76 8.14
C ALA A 52 -5.86 -15.37 9.18
N ILE A 53 -6.26 -15.25 10.45
CA ILE A 53 -5.35 -15.03 11.58
C ILE A 53 -4.34 -16.17 11.70
N ALA A 54 -4.78 -17.42 11.62
CA ALA A 54 -3.89 -18.57 11.72
C ALA A 54 -2.84 -18.61 10.60
N VAL A 55 -3.22 -18.22 9.38
CA VAL A 55 -2.30 -18.14 8.23
C VAL A 55 -1.25 -17.03 8.40
N LEU A 56 -1.63 -15.86 8.90
CA LEU A 56 -0.72 -14.71 9.02
C LEU A 56 0.13 -14.72 10.30
N ARG A 57 -0.32 -15.40 11.37
CA ARG A 57 0.36 -15.41 12.68
C ARG A 57 1.84 -15.76 12.60
N PRO A 58 2.27 -16.85 11.93
CA PRO A 58 3.69 -17.22 11.90
C PRO A 58 4.57 -16.16 11.24
N LEU A 59 4.05 -15.52 10.19
CA LEU A 59 4.74 -14.45 9.48
C LEU A 59 4.83 -13.17 10.32
N ALA A 60 3.74 -12.82 11.00
CA ALA A 60 3.71 -11.68 11.91
C ALA A 60 4.66 -11.89 13.10
N ASP A 61 4.67 -13.08 13.71
CA ASP A 61 5.59 -13.45 14.78
C ASP A 61 7.06 -13.44 14.33
N GLY A 62 7.31 -13.78 13.06
CA GLY A 62 8.61 -13.62 12.40
C GLY A 62 9.01 -12.17 12.10
N GLY A 63 8.19 -11.18 12.50
CA GLY A 63 8.46 -9.76 12.32
C GLY A 63 8.22 -9.26 10.89
N GLN A 64 7.51 -10.02 10.05
CA GLN A 64 7.14 -9.52 8.72
C GLN A 64 6.08 -8.42 8.85
N TRP A 65 6.50 -7.18 8.62
CA TRP A 65 5.67 -5.99 8.87
C TRP A 65 4.31 -6.02 8.16
N ARG A 66 4.25 -6.45 6.88
CA ARG A 66 2.99 -6.49 6.12
C ARG A 66 2.01 -7.49 6.73
N ALA A 67 2.52 -8.60 7.26
CA ALA A 67 1.73 -9.60 7.98
C ALA A 67 1.26 -9.06 9.34
N VAL A 68 2.11 -8.33 10.07
CA VAL A 68 1.72 -7.63 11.32
C VAL A 68 0.59 -6.64 11.07
N GLU A 69 0.71 -5.78 10.07
CA GLU A 69 -0.31 -4.78 9.70
C GLU A 69 -1.63 -5.45 9.31
N THR A 70 -1.57 -6.42 8.40
CA THR A 70 -2.78 -7.14 7.94
C THR A 70 -3.46 -7.88 9.10
N LEU A 71 -2.67 -8.58 9.93
CA LEU A 71 -3.18 -9.31 11.08
C LEU A 71 -3.81 -8.37 12.12
N ALA A 72 -3.18 -7.22 12.40
CA ALA A 72 -3.73 -6.22 13.30
C ALA A 72 -5.07 -5.65 12.78
N GLY A 73 -5.19 -5.40 11.48
CA GLY A 73 -6.44 -4.97 10.86
C GLY A 73 -7.56 -6.00 10.98
N ILE A 74 -7.26 -7.28 10.75
CA ILE A 74 -8.23 -8.37 10.91
C ILE A 74 -8.68 -8.50 12.37
N LEU A 75 -7.73 -8.40 13.32
CA LEU A 75 -8.02 -8.45 14.76
C LEU A 75 -8.90 -7.27 15.19
N ASP A 76 -8.63 -6.05 14.72
CA ASP A 76 -9.45 -4.87 15.05
C ASP A 76 -10.86 -4.97 14.48
N ALA A 77 -10.99 -5.40 13.21
CA ALA A 77 -12.28 -5.62 12.57
C ALA A 77 -13.11 -6.69 13.30
N GLY A 78 -12.46 -7.71 13.86
CA GLY A 78 -13.10 -8.74 14.70
C GLY A 78 -13.33 -8.34 16.16
N GLY A 79 -13.14 -7.07 16.54
CA GLY A 79 -13.32 -6.58 17.91
C GLY A 79 -12.21 -6.99 18.90
N ARG A 80 -11.14 -7.61 18.42
CA ARG A 80 -9.95 -8.02 19.21
C ARG A 80 -8.89 -6.92 19.21
N THR A 81 -9.31 -5.65 19.34
CA THR A 81 -8.44 -4.47 19.23
C THR A 81 -7.29 -4.48 20.25
N ALA A 82 -7.51 -5.00 21.47
CA ALA A 82 -6.45 -5.10 22.48
C ALA A 82 -5.30 -6.02 22.02
N GLU A 83 -5.62 -7.12 21.34
CA GLU A 83 -4.63 -8.04 20.76
C GLU A 83 -3.92 -7.40 19.57
N ALA A 84 -4.65 -6.67 18.72
CA ALA A 84 -4.07 -5.89 17.62
C ALA A 84 -3.04 -4.87 18.14
N ILE A 85 -3.38 -4.12 19.19
CA ILE A 85 -2.48 -3.16 19.84
C ILE A 85 -1.24 -3.86 20.40
N ALA A 86 -1.41 -4.97 21.12
CA ALA A 86 -0.29 -5.71 21.69
C ALA A 86 0.66 -6.25 20.60
N LEU A 87 0.08 -6.79 19.51
CA LEU A 87 0.82 -7.26 18.35
C LEU A 87 1.65 -6.13 17.72
N VAL A 88 1.00 -5.00 17.39
CA VAL A 88 1.70 -3.88 16.74
C VAL A 88 2.76 -3.29 17.67
N ARG A 89 2.48 -3.13 18.97
CA ARG A 89 3.46 -2.62 19.95
C ARG A 89 4.72 -3.47 20.06
N ARG A 90 4.61 -4.80 19.92
CA ARG A 90 5.77 -5.70 19.95
C ARG A 90 6.74 -5.43 18.79
N HIS A 91 6.23 -4.93 17.67
CA HIS A 91 6.99 -4.73 16.43
C HIS A 91 7.17 -3.25 16.05
N ALA A 92 6.52 -2.33 16.75
CA ALA A 92 6.67 -0.89 16.53
C ALA A 92 7.89 -0.37 17.29
N ASP A 93 8.91 0.06 16.55
CA ASP A 93 9.95 0.94 17.10
C ASP A 93 9.34 2.30 17.43
N ALA A 94 9.75 2.90 18.55
CA ALA A 94 9.33 4.27 18.91
C ALA A 94 9.67 5.24 17.76
N GLY A 95 8.64 5.87 17.18
CA GLY A 95 8.81 6.82 16.08
C GLY A 95 9.06 6.20 14.70
N GLY A 96 8.85 4.88 14.54
CA GLY A 96 8.81 4.22 13.23
C GLY A 96 7.48 4.48 12.51
N PRO A 97 7.42 4.39 11.16
CA PRO A 97 6.23 4.76 10.36
C PRO A 97 4.92 4.12 10.87
N PHE A 98 5.00 2.88 11.33
CA PHE A 98 3.88 2.10 11.89
C PHE A 98 3.25 2.70 13.15
N THR A 99 4.02 3.47 13.91
CA THR A 99 3.57 4.16 15.12
C THR A 99 2.45 5.15 14.78
N GLY A 100 2.63 5.91 13.70
CA GLY A 100 1.66 6.89 13.22
C GLY A 100 0.55 6.28 12.36
N THR A 101 0.87 5.30 11.51
CA THR A 101 -0.08 4.80 10.50
C THR A 101 -0.95 3.63 10.96
N VAL A 102 -0.50 2.83 11.94
CA VAL A 102 -1.22 1.62 12.40
C VAL A 102 -1.55 1.71 13.88
N LEU A 103 -0.56 1.98 14.74
CA LEU A 103 -0.79 1.97 16.19
C LEU A 103 -1.64 3.15 16.68
N ALA A 104 -1.39 4.36 16.17
CA ALA A 104 -2.16 5.55 16.53
C ALA A 104 -3.67 5.43 16.21
N PRO A 105 -4.10 5.00 15.00
CA PRO A 105 -5.52 4.76 14.73
C PRO A 105 -6.16 3.73 15.66
N LEU A 106 -5.46 2.62 15.96
CA LEU A 106 -5.96 1.59 16.87
C LEU A 106 -6.18 2.11 18.30
N LEU A 107 -5.25 2.93 18.79
CA LEU A 107 -5.38 3.56 20.11
C LEU A 107 -6.50 4.60 20.15
N ALA A 108 -6.62 5.43 19.12
CA ALA A 108 -7.66 6.45 19.03
C ALA A 108 -9.07 5.86 19.01
N ARG A 109 -9.29 4.75 18.28
CA ARG A 109 -10.57 4.02 18.27
C ARG A 109 -10.99 3.48 19.64
N GLN A 110 -10.01 3.27 20.53
CA GLN A 110 -10.25 2.85 21.91
C GLN A 110 -10.38 4.03 22.90
N GLY A 111 -10.46 5.28 22.39
CA GLY A 111 -10.51 6.48 23.23
C GLY A 111 -9.18 6.80 23.92
N ARG A 112 -8.07 6.17 23.52
CA ARG A 112 -6.75 6.32 24.15
C ARG A 112 -5.92 7.38 23.44
N ALA A 113 -6.53 8.53 23.17
CA ALA A 113 -5.90 9.64 22.45
C ALA A 113 -4.70 10.25 23.21
N ASP A 114 -4.71 10.20 24.55
CA ASP A 114 -3.58 10.61 25.38
C ASP A 114 -2.32 9.82 25.07
N GLU A 115 -2.47 8.51 24.83
CA GLU A 115 -1.35 7.64 24.47
C GLU A 115 -0.85 7.92 23.06
N VAL A 116 -1.74 8.30 22.14
CA VAL A 116 -1.35 8.76 20.80
C VAL A 116 -0.51 10.04 20.91
N LEU A 117 -0.97 11.00 21.71
CA LEU A 117 -0.25 12.25 21.96
C LEU A 117 1.14 11.96 22.56
N ALA A 118 1.21 11.21 23.65
CA ALA A 118 2.47 10.89 24.32
C ALA A 118 3.48 10.21 23.38
N MET A 119 2.99 9.31 22.52
CA MET A 119 3.79 8.54 21.57
C MET A 119 4.30 9.40 20.40
N LEU A 120 3.49 10.32 19.87
CA LEU A 120 3.84 11.10 18.68
C LEU A 120 4.45 12.47 18.99
N ARG A 121 4.36 12.96 20.23
CA ARG A 121 4.86 14.29 20.66
C ARG A 121 6.32 14.54 20.27
N GLY A 122 7.19 13.54 20.45
CA GLY A 122 8.62 13.63 20.11
C GLY A 122 8.93 13.60 18.60
N HIS A 123 7.92 13.36 17.76
CA HIS A 123 8.10 13.19 16.32
C HIS A 123 7.27 14.17 15.48
N VAL A 124 6.67 15.19 16.11
CA VAL A 124 5.84 16.20 15.44
C VAL A 124 6.59 16.95 14.33
N SER A 125 7.92 16.94 14.32
CA SER A 125 8.73 17.49 13.22
C SER A 125 8.61 16.73 11.89
N ASP A 126 8.16 15.47 11.88
CA ASP A 126 7.77 14.78 10.64
C ASP A 126 6.30 15.08 10.33
N SER A 127 6.02 15.53 9.11
CA SER A 127 4.67 15.90 8.68
C SER A 127 3.67 14.75 8.82
N ARG A 128 4.10 13.50 8.62
CA ARG A 128 3.24 12.32 8.77
C ARG A 128 2.76 12.13 10.21
N TYR A 129 3.61 12.40 11.20
CA TYR A 129 3.23 12.29 12.60
C TYR A 129 2.45 13.49 13.09
N ALA A 130 2.72 14.70 12.58
CA ALA A 130 1.89 15.87 12.85
C ALA A 130 0.45 15.66 12.35
N GLU A 131 0.30 15.13 11.14
CA GLU A 131 -1.01 14.79 10.56
C GLU A 131 -1.72 13.70 11.37
N ALA A 132 -1.03 12.59 11.66
CA ALA A 132 -1.57 11.49 12.46
C ALA A 132 -1.99 11.97 13.85
N LEU A 133 -1.22 12.86 14.48
CA LEU A 133 -1.56 13.44 15.77
C LEU A 133 -2.88 14.21 15.70
N VAL A 134 -3.02 15.13 14.73
CA VAL A 134 -4.26 15.91 14.55
C VAL A 134 -5.46 15.00 14.27
N ALA A 135 -5.30 14.02 13.38
CA ALA A 135 -6.38 13.12 12.98
C ALA A 135 -6.85 12.22 14.13
N HIS A 136 -5.92 11.70 14.94
CA HIS A 136 -6.20 10.66 15.94
C HIS A 136 -6.43 11.19 17.36
N THR A 137 -6.25 12.48 17.62
CA THR A 137 -6.68 13.14 18.87
C THR A 137 -7.96 13.96 18.72
N ALA A 138 -8.57 13.96 17.53
CA ALA A 138 -9.77 14.71 17.22
C ALA A 138 -10.90 14.43 18.23
N GLY A 139 -11.45 15.48 18.84
CA GLY A 139 -12.57 15.35 19.77
C GLY A 139 -12.22 14.74 21.14
N ALA A 140 -10.94 14.47 21.42
CA ALA A 140 -10.50 13.94 22.70
C ALA A 140 -10.20 15.02 23.76
N GLY A 141 -10.43 16.31 23.45
CA GLY A 141 -10.11 17.43 24.34
C GLY A 141 -8.61 17.77 24.41
N LEU A 142 -7.80 17.20 23.52
CA LEU A 142 -6.35 17.42 23.45
C LEU A 142 -5.95 18.51 22.45
N ASP A 143 -6.91 19.25 21.92
CA ASP A 143 -6.69 20.24 20.86
C ASP A 143 -5.78 21.38 21.31
N ASP A 144 -5.79 21.76 22.59
CA ASP A 144 -4.88 22.77 23.14
C ASP A 144 -3.42 22.30 23.14
N GLU A 145 -3.17 21.06 23.57
CA GLU A 145 -1.82 20.49 23.58
C GLU A 145 -1.28 20.26 22.16
N VAL A 146 -2.14 19.78 21.26
CA VAL A 146 -1.77 19.59 19.86
C VAL A 146 -1.49 20.93 19.16
N ALA A 147 -2.29 21.96 19.43
CA ALA A 147 -2.04 23.30 18.90
C ALA A 147 -0.70 23.86 19.37
N ALA A 148 -0.36 23.71 20.67
CA ALA A 148 0.92 24.16 21.20
C ALA A 148 2.12 23.49 20.51
N LEU A 149 2.03 22.18 20.24
CA LEU A 149 3.08 21.44 19.53
C LEU A 149 3.23 21.88 18.06
N LEU A 150 2.11 22.16 17.38
CA LEU A 150 2.13 22.67 16.01
C LEU A 150 2.64 24.12 15.94
N GLU A 151 2.36 24.95 16.94
CA GLU A 151 2.90 26.31 17.06
C GLU A 151 4.42 26.30 17.27
N GLU A 152 4.93 25.41 18.12
CA GLU A 152 6.37 25.20 18.32
C GLU A 152 7.04 24.76 17.01
N ARG A 153 6.45 23.79 16.31
CA ARG A 153 6.92 23.36 14.98
C ARG A 153 6.93 24.52 13.99
N LEU A 154 5.84 25.28 13.91
CA LEU A 154 5.73 26.41 12.98
C LEU A 154 6.76 27.50 13.27
N ALA A 155 7.03 27.78 14.55
CA ALA A 155 8.06 28.73 14.95
C ALA A 155 9.46 28.26 14.51
N ALA A 156 9.75 26.97 14.67
CA ALA A 156 10.99 26.36 14.20
C ALA A 156 11.13 26.44 12.67
N GLU A 157 10.08 26.12 11.91
CA GLU A 157 10.06 26.23 10.45
C GLU A 157 10.24 27.68 9.96
N ARG A 158 9.64 28.64 10.66
CA ARG A 158 9.76 30.08 10.36
C ARG A 158 11.12 30.67 10.74
N SER A 159 11.82 30.09 11.72
CA SER A 159 13.18 30.50 12.08
C SER A 159 14.21 30.19 10.99
N ILE A 160 13.92 29.22 10.10
CA ILE A 160 14.75 28.90 8.95
C ILE A 160 14.60 30.03 7.93
N PRO A 161 15.70 30.71 7.54
CA PRO A 161 15.64 31.75 6.52
C PRO A 161 15.04 31.20 5.23
N ARG A 162 14.23 32.03 4.57
CA ARG A 162 13.42 31.62 3.42
C ARG A 162 14.24 30.94 2.32
N GLU A 163 15.48 31.39 2.12
CA GLU A 163 16.43 30.86 1.13
C GLU A 163 16.93 29.43 1.41
N PHE A 164 16.85 28.96 2.66
CA PHE A 164 17.23 27.59 3.07
C PHE A 164 16.02 26.69 3.35
N ARG A 165 14.80 27.19 3.10
CA ARG A 165 13.58 26.45 3.36
C ARG A 165 13.23 25.56 2.17
N HIS A 166 13.34 24.25 2.35
CA HIS A 166 12.99 23.26 1.32
C HIS A 166 11.47 23.01 1.19
N VAL A 167 10.70 23.32 2.24
CA VAL A 167 9.24 23.10 2.30
C VAL A 167 8.61 24.31 2.98
N GLU A 168 7.69 25.01 2.31
CA GLU A 168 6.93 26.10 2.94
C GLU A 168 6.03 25.54 4.06
N PRO A 169 5.85 26.26 5.19
CA PRO A 169 5.17 25.75 6.38
C PRO A 169 3.64 25.67 6.24
N LEU A 170 3.13 25.78 5.00
CA LEU A 170 1.70 25.78 4.67
C LEU A 170 0.98 24.55 5.22
N PHE A 171 1.67 23.41 5.28
CA PHE A 171 1.13 22.18 5.85
C PHE A 171 0.89 22.31 7.37
N THR A 172 1.87 22.82 8.11
CA THR A 172 1.75 23.06 9.57
C THR A 172 0.69 24.11 9.86
N GLU A 173 0.63 25.17 9.06
CA GLU A 173 -0.39 26.23 9.17
C GLU A 173 -1.81 25.68 8.93
N HIS A 174 -1.97 24.82 7.93
CA HIS A 174 -3.24 24.13 7.66
C HIS A 174 -3.68 23.25 8.84
N LEU A 175 -2.78 22.42 9.37
CA LEU A 175 -3.06 21.57 10.54
C LEU A 175 -3.46 22.40 11.77
N LEU A 176 -2.77 23.51 12.03
CA LEU A 176 -3.08 24.40 13.14
C LEU A 176 -4.46 25.07 12.98
N ALA A 177 -4.82 25.44 11.74
CA ALA A 177 -6.14 25.98 11.44
C ALA A 177 -7.25 24.97 11.71
N LEU A 178 -7.06 23.71 11.31
CA LEU A 178 -8.02 22.62 11.60
C LEU A 178 -8.25 22.44 13.10
N VAL A 179 -7.18 22.36 13.89
CA VAL A 179 -7.27 22.18 15.35
C VAL A 179 -8.00 23.37 16.01
N ARG A 180 -7.69 24.60 15.59
CA ARG A 180 -8.37 25.81 16.09
C ARG A 180 -9.85 25.84 15.73
N GLN A 181 -10.21 25.42 14.52
CA GLN A 181 -11.61 25.33 14.09
C GLN A 181 -12.38 24.33 14.95
N ARG A 182 -11.81 23.15 15.25
CA ARG A 182 -12.44 22.15 16.11
C ARG A 182 -12.66 22.68 17.53
N ARG A 183 -11.66 23.34 18.11
CA ARG A 183 -11.77 23.99 19.41
C ARG A 183 -12.92 25.00 19.44
N ALA A 184 -12.98 25.90 18.46
CA ALA A 184 -14.04 26.90 18.37
C ALA A 184 -15.44 26.26 18.21
N GLY A 185 -15.54 25.16 17.46
CA GLY A 185 -16.78 24.40 17.31
C GLY A 185 -17.20 23.60 18.56
N ALA A 186 -16.24 23.17 19.38
CA ALA A 186 -16.52 22.53 20.68
C ALA A 186 -16.96 23.56 21.74
N GLU A 187 -16.41 24.78 21.69
CA GLU A 187 -16.82 25.91 22.53
C GLU A 187 -18.20 26.47 22.12
N HIS A 188 -18.60 26.30 20.85
CA HIS A 188 -19.88 26.74 20.29
C HIS A 188 -20.53 25.67 19.40
N PRO A 189 -21.24 24.66 19.98
CA PRO A 189 -21.92 23.64 19.19
C PRO A 189 -23.07 24.27 18.39
N VAL A 190 -22.84 24.52 17.10
CA VAL A 190 -23.86 25.04 16.20
C VAL A 190 -24.90 23.93 15.97
N THR A 191 -26.11 24.13 16.47
CA THR A 191 -27.28 23.34 16.07
C THR A 191 -27.65 23.71 14.63
N SER A 192 -27.26 22.89 13.67
CA SER A 192 -27.64 23.07 12.26
C SER A 192 -28.45 21.87 11.79
N GLU A 193 -29.74 22.07 11.56
CA GLU A 193 -30.61 21.17 10.79
C GLU A 193 -30.14 21.08 9.32
N PRO A 194 -30.39 19.97 8.62
CA PRO A 194 -29.88 19.76 7.27
C PRO A 194 -30.72 20.54 6.25
N HIS A 195 -30.07 21.37 5.45
CA HIS A 195 -30.68 22.06 4.32
C HIS A 195 -30.39 21.27 3.04
N ASP A 196 -31.47 20.87 2.36
CA ASP A 196 -31.49 20.12 1.11
C ASP A 196 -30.70 20.82 -0.01
N ALA A 197 -29.89 20.05 -0.74
CA ALA A 197 -29.21 20.47 -1.96
C ALA A 197 -29.72 19.61 -3.13
N GLU A 198 -30.72 20.12 -3.83
CA GLU A 198 -31.18 19.66 -5.13
C GLU A 198 -31.12 20.85 -6.11
N GLN A 199 -30.85 20.55 -7.39
CA GLN A 199 -30.66 21.46 -8.54
C GLN A 199 -29.34 22.25 -8.61
N VAL A 200 -28.49 21.91 -9.58
CA VAL A 200 -28.43 22.61 -10.89
C VAL A 200 -27.89 21.64 -11.95
N ALA A 201 -28.75 21.27 -12.89
CA ALA A 201 -28.41 20.72 -14.19
C ALA A 201 -29.10 21.59 -15.25
N ASP A 202 -28.53 21.57 -16.46
CA ASP A 202 -29.01 22.16 -17.72
C ASP A 202 -28.54 23.59 -17.99
N ASP A 203 -27.51 23.73 -18.85
CA ASP A 203 -27.58 24.73 -19.90
C ASP A 203 -27.01 24.19 -21.22
N ARG A 204 -27.88 24.22 -22.22
CA ARG A 204 -27.85 23.56 -23.51
C ARG A 204 -26.76 24.07 -24.46
N ALA A 205 -26.21 23.10 -25.19
CA ALA A 205 -26.13 23.03 -26.66
C ALA A 205 -26.43 24.31 -27.48
N GLY A 206 -25.49 24.64 -28.37
CA GLY A 206 -25.78 25.38 -29.60
C GLY A 206 -24.55 25.89 -30.32
N GLN A 207 -24.01 25.09 -31.26
CA GLN A 207 -23.97 25.43 -32.70
C GLN A 207 -22.89 24.63 -33.44
N ALA A 208 -23.37 23.90 -34.44
CA ALA A 208 -22.58 23.34 -35.52
C ALA A 208 -22.45 24.37 -36.66
N ASP A 209 -21.35 24.26 -37.39
CA ASP A 209 -21.30 24.09 -38.86
C ASP A 209 -20.32 25.02 -39.62
N ARG A 210 -19.54 24.37 -40.49
CA ARG A 210 -18.71 24.83 -41.63
C ARG A 210 -17.33 25.41 -41.32
N SER A 211 -16.27 25.01 -42.02
CA SER A 211 -16.13 24.18 -43.22
C SER A 211 -14.65 23.91 -43.47
N ASP A 212 -14.37 22.72 -44.01
CA ASP A 212 -13.39 22.40 -45.05
C ASP A 212 -12.20 23.34 -45.24
N GLN A 213 -11.00 22.82 -44.96
CA GLN A 213 -9.90 22.98 -45.91
C GLN A 213 -8.96 21.78 -45.83
N GLU A 214 -8.94 21.04 -46.93
CA GLU A 214 -7.92 20.06 -47.29
C GLU A 214 -6.56 20.74 -47.32
N ASP A 215 -5.59 20.21 -46.57
CA ASP A 215 -4.16 20.44 -46.83
C ASP A 215 -3.44 19.09 -46.73
N GLN A 216 -3.33 18.48 -47.90
CA GLN A 216 -2.16 17.81 -48.46
C GLN A 216 -1.33 16.93 -47.52
N GLU A 217 -1.51 15.62 -47.73
CA GLU A 217 -0.54 14.57 -47.48
C GLU A 217 0.83 14.95 -48.06
N ASP A 218 1.83 15.05 -47.18
CA ASP A 218 3.24 15.00 -47.55
C ASP A 218 3.69 13.54 -47.39
N PRO A 219 3.92 12.78 -48.49
CA PRO A 219 4.15 11.36 -48.42
C PRO A 219 5.66 11.09 -48.45
N GLU A 220 6.39 11.42 -47.39
CA GLU A 220 7.82 11.11 -47.32
C GLU A 220 8.34 11.15 -45.87
N ASP A 221 7.96 10.12 -45.10
CA ASP A 221 8.82 9.46 -44.10
C ASP A 221 8.09 8.22 -43.54
N GLU A 222 7.75 7.27 -44.43
CA GLU A 222 7.57 5.87 -44.08
C GLU A 222 8.94 5.28 -43.68
N ALA A 223 9.42 5.67 -42.50
CA ALA A 223 10.42 4.91 -41.78
C ALA A 223 9.67 3.99 -40.82
N ASP A 224 9.69 2.70 -41.13
CA ASP A 224 9.18 1.56 -40.37
C ASP A 224 9.34 1.71 -38.84
N HIS A 225 8.38 2.36 -38.20
CA HIS A 225 8.06 2.15 -36.81
C HIS A 225 6.78 1.34 -36.77
N GLU A 226 6.91 0.04 -37.10
CA GLU A 226 6.00 -0.97 -36.61
C GLU A 226 5.98 -0.79 -35.08
N VAL A 227 4.98 -0.07 -34.57
CA VAL A 227 4.75 0.07 -33.13
C VAL A 227 4.39 -1.34 -32.70
N LEU A 228 5.41 -2.13 -32.35
CA LEU A 228 5.26 -3.46 -31.81
C LEU A 228 4.40 -3.29 -30.57
N GLU A 229 3.11 -3.60 -30.73
CA GLU A 229 2.15 -3.64 -29.66
C GLU A 229 2.78 -4.41 -28.51
N ASP A 230 2.79 -3.83 -27.31
CA ASP A 230 3.33 -4.49 -26.13
C ASP A 230 2.72 -5.90 -26.05
N PRO A 231 3.55 -6.97 -26.06
CA PRO A 231 3.06 -8.33 -26.05
C PRO A 231 2.12 -8.65 -24.87
N LEU A 232 2.22 -7.94 -23.75
CA LEU A 232 1.29 -8.07 -22.63
C LEU A 232 -0.09 -7.51 -22.97
N VAL A 233 -0.13 -6.31 -23.56
CA VAL A 233 -1.39 -5.69 -24.01
C VAL A 233 -2.08 -6.56 -25.06
N ARG A 234 -1.30 -7.17 -25.96
CA ARG A 234 -1.82 -8.10 -26.94
C ARG A 234 -2.37 -9.39 -26.30
N ALA A 235 -1.67 -9.92 -25.30
CA ALA A 235 -2.12 -11.09 -24.55
C ALA A 235 -3.44 -10.82 -23.83
N ASP A 236 -3.59 -9.67 -23.17
CA ASP A 236 -4.83 -9.26 -22.49
C ASP A 236 -6.02 -9.23 -23.46
N ARG A 237 -5.86 -8.62 -24.64
CA ARG A 237 -6.93 -8.60 -25.67
C ARG A 237 -7.30 -10.00 -26.16
N LEU A 238 -6.34 -10.91 -26.28
CA LEU A 238 -6.62 -12.29 -26.67
C LEU A 238 -7.44 -13.01 -25.58
N VAL A 239 -7.17 -12.75 -24.31
CA VAL A 239 -7.95 -13.28 -23.18
C VAL A 239 -9.37 -12.71 -23.19
N GLU A 240 -9.52 -11.39 -23.37
CA GLU A 240 -10.83 -10.73 -23.48
C GLU A 240 -11.65 -11.26 -24.67
N ALA A 241 -10.98 -11.62 -25.77
CA ALA A 241 -11.58 -12.25 -26.93
C ALA A 241 -11.90 -13.75 -26.75
N GLY A 242 -11.65 -14.33 -25.57
CA GLY A 242 -11.89 -15.75 -25.29
C GLY A 242 -10.89 -16.70 -25.93
N ARG A 243 -9.67 -16.23 -26.23
CA ARG A 243 -8.57 -17.00 -26.87
C ARG A 243 -7.34 -17.11 -25.95
N PRO A 244 -7.49 -17.69 -24.74
CA PRO A 244 -6.40 -17.74 -23.76
C PRO A 244 -5.22 -18.63 -24.18
N GLU A 245 -5.43 -19.66 -25.01
CA GLU A 245 -4.31 -20.50 -25.49
C GLU A 245 -3.36 -19.73 -26.40
N GLU A 246 -3.88 -18.80 -27.20
CA GLU A 246 -3.07 -17.95 -28.08
C GLU A 246 -2.29 -16.91 -27.28
N ALA A 247 -2.89 -16.35 -26.22
CA ALA A 247 -2.18 -15.51 -25.27
C ALA A 247 -1.03 -16.28 -24.60
N ILE A 248 -1.28 -17.52 -24.16
CA ILE A 248 -0.25 -18.39 -23.59
C ILE A 248 0.86 -18.67 -24.61
N ALA A 249 0.52 -18.97 -25.87
CA ALA A 249 1.51 -19.23 -26.91
C ALA A 249 2.37 -18.00 -27.21
N LEU A 250 1.75 -16.82 -27.29
CA LEU A 250 2.42 -15.54 -27.48
C LEU A 250 3.45 -15.30 -26.36
N LEU A 251 3.02 -15.38 -25.10
CA LEU A 251 3.87 -15.12 -23.95
C LEU A 251 4.95 -16.19 -23.76
N SER A 252 4.66 -17.45 -24.10
CA SER A 252 5.63 -18.55 -24.04
C SER A 252 6.75 -18.40 -25.07
N ALA A 253 6.52 -17.65 -26.15
CA ALA A 253 7.51 -17.39 -27.19
C ALA A 253 8.44 -16.21 -26.85
N LEU A 254 8.12 -15.42 -25.82
CA LEU A 254 8.93 -14.31 -25.37
C LEU A 254 10.10 -14.79 -24.51
N ASP A 255 11.17 -14.00 -24.49
CA ASP A 255 12.29 -14.22 -23.58
C ASP A 255 11.84 -14.13 -22.12
N ARG A 256 12.46 -14.94 -21.24
CA ARG A 256 12.03 -15.07 -19.84
C ARG A 256 12.30 -13.78 -19.07
N ARG A 257 11.24 -13.05 -18.76
CA ARG A 257 11.27 -11.84 -17.92
C ARG A 257 10.37 -12.07 -16.69
N PRO A 258 10.72 -11.53 -15.52
CA PRO A 258 9.91 -11.73 -14.31
C PRO A 258 8.43 -11.33 -14.47
N TRP A 259 8.15 -10.24 -15.19
CA TRP A 259 6.79 -9.76 -15.43
C TRP A 259 6.03 -10.57 -16.50
N THR A 260 6.72 -11.17 -17.49
CA THR A 260 6.07 -12.03 -18.49
C THR A 260 5.77 -13.41 -17.90
N ASP A 261 6.67 -13.93 -17.06
CA ASP A 261 6.50 -15.20 -16.37
C ASP A 261 5.33 -15.14 -15.38
N ALA A 262 5.15 -14.04 -14.64
CA ALA A 262 4.02 -13.86 -13.73
C ALA A 262 2.67 -13.79 -14.47
N HIS A 263 2.63 -13.08 -15.59
CA HIS A 263 1.43 -12.95 -16.42
C HIS A 263 1.07 -14.29 -17.09
N LEU A 264 2.05 -14.98 -17.69
CA LEU A 264 1.88 -16.32 -18.24
C LEU A 264 1.44 -17.33 -17.16
N ALA A 265 2.05 -17.32 -15.98
CA ALA A 265 1.66 -18.18 -14.86
C ALA A 265 0.21 -17.96 -14.44
N THR A 266 -0.25 -16.70 -14.43
CA THR A 266 -1.64 -16.35 -14.10
C THR A 266 -2.62 -16.94 -15.13
N LEU A 267 -2.32 -16.82 -16.43
CA LEU A 267 -3.14 -17.42 -17.49
C LEU A 267 -3.15 -18.94 -17.40
N LEU A 268 -2.00 -19.56 -17.13
CA LEU A 268 -1.89 -21.01 -16.95
C LEU A 268 -2.75 -21.52 -15.78
N ILE A 269 -2.78 -20.81 -14.65
CA ILE A 269 -3.66 -21.14 -13.53
C ILE A 269 -5.14 -21.05 -13.95
N GLY A 270 -5.52 -20.01 -14.70
CA GLY A 270 -6.87 -19.87 -15.25
C GLY A 270 -7.31 -21.02 -16.16
N GLN A 271 -6.35 -21.65 -16.85
CA GLN A 271 -6.57 -22.83 -17.69
C GLN A 271 -6.43 -24.17 -16.91
N GLY A 272 -6.31 -24.14 -15.58
CA GLY A 272 -6.10 -25.34 -14.76
C GLY A 272 -4.70 -25.95 -14.87
N GLN A 273 -3.76 -25.29 -15.56
CA GLN A 273 -2.37 -25.73 -15.74
C GLN A 273 -1.46 -25.29 -14.58
N VAL A 274 -1.92 -25.49 -13.34
CA VAL A 274 -1.25 -24.99 -12.12
C VAL A 274 0.18 -25.51 -11.99
N ALA A 275 0.41 -26.81 -12.20
CA ALA A 275 1.75 -27.38 -12.08
C ALA A 275 2.76 -26.73 -13.02
N ARG A 276 2.33 -26.36 -14.23
CA ARG A 276 3.16 -25.66 -15.22
C ARG A 276 3.40 -24.21 -14.82
N ALA A 277 2.37 -23.53 -14.32
CA ALA A 277 2.50 -22.17 -13.80
C ALA A 277 3.52 -22.09 -12.64
N LEU A 278 3.45 -23.05 -11.71
CA LEU A 278 4.36 -23.10 -10.57
C LEU A 278 5.79 -23.43 -10.97
N ALA A 279 5.98 -24.41 -11.87
CA ALA A 279 7.31 -24.72 -12.39
C ALA A 279 7.96 -23.52 -13.11
N LEU A 280 7.16 -22.68 -13.77
CA LEU A 280 7.63 -21.44 -14.38
C LEU A 280 8.15 -20.47 -13.31
N CYS A 281 7.38 -20.23 -12.25
CA CYS A 281 7.79 -19.35 -11.16
C CYS A 281 8.98 -19.90 -10.35
N ASP A 282 8.99 -21.20 -10.06
CA ASP A 282 10.05 -21.86 -9.28
C ASP A 282 11.38 -21.92 -10.04
N SER A 283 11.35 -22.01 -11.38
CA SER A 283 12.55 -21.99 -12.24
C SER A 283 13.09 -20.59 -12.55
N ALA A 284 12.36 -19.54 -12.16
CA ALA A 284 12.80 -18.15 -12.27
C ALA A 284 13.60 -17.67 -11.03
N ALA A 285 13.82 -18.54 -10.04
CA ALA A 285 14.66 -18.24 -8.88
C ALA A 285 16.13 -18.00 -9.33
N PRO A 286 16.81 -16.95 -8.83
CA PRO A 286 18.18 -16.63 -9.26
C PRO A 286 19.19 -17.70 -8.85
N ASP A 287 20.34 -17.75 -9.54
CA ASP A 287 21.45 -18.67 -9.26
C ASP A 287 21.82 -18.61 -7.76
N PRO A 288 21.93 -19.77 -7.07
CA PRO A 288 22.30 -19.82 -5.66
C PRO A 288 23.60 -19.05 -5.32
N ALA A 289 24.52 -18.88 -6.27
CA ALA A 289 25.73 -18.06 -6.08
C ALA A 289 25.42 -16.55 -6.01
N GLU A 290 24.55 -16.03 -6.88
CA GLU A 290 24.11 -14.63 -6.82
C GLU A 290 23.21 -14.35 -5.61
N ALA A 291 22.40 -15.34 -5.22
CA ALA A 291 21.59 -15.28 -4.00
C ALA A 291 22.47 -15.22 -2.74
N ALA A 292 23.55 -16.00 -2.68
CA ALA A 292 24.51 -16.00 -1.56
C ALA A 292 25.31 -14.68 -1.50
N GLU A 293 25.77 -14.15 -2.63
CA GLU A 293 26.50 -12.87 -2.67
C GLU A 293 25.60 -11.68 -2.27
N ARG A 294 24.32 -11.70 -2.65
CA ARG A 294 23.34 -10.69 -2.24
C ARG A 294 22.89 -10.86 -0.79
N ALA A 295 22.77 -12.10 -0.28
CA ALA A 295 22.52 -12.36 1.13
C ALA A 295 23.66 -11.82 1.99
N ALA A 296 24.92 -12.07 1.61
CA ALA A 296 26.09 -11.52 2.28
C ALA A 296 26.11 -9.98 2.23
N ARG A 297 25.67 -9.37 1.12
CA ARG A 297 25.56 -7.91 0.99
C ARG A 297 24.42 -7.33 1.85
N ASN A 298 23.29 -8.02 1.96
CA ASN A 298 22.16 -7.63 2.80
C ASN A 298 22.44 -7.82 4.29
N GLU A 299 23.20 -8.86 4.65
CA GLU A 299 23.67 -9.10 6.02
C GLU A 299 24.72 -8.07 6.41
N ALA A 300 25.58 -7.66 5.47
CA ALA A 300 26.49 -6.53 5.63
C ALA A 300 25.75 -5.18 5.73
N ASP A 301 24.65 -4.97 4.98
CA ASP A 301 23.79 -3.78 5.10
C ASP A 301 23.01 -3.78 6.42
N ALA A 302 22.49 -4.93 6.86
CA ALA A 302 21.82 -5.07 8.17
C ALA A 302 22.82 -4.83 9.31
N ALA A 303 24.03 -5.37 9.21
CA ALA A 303 25.13 -5.10 10.14
C ALA A 303 25.60 -3.64 10.08
N PHE A 304 25.60 -3.02 8.90
CA PHE A 304 25.90 -1.59 8.71
C PHE A 304 24.85 -0.73 9.40
N TRP A 305 23.55 -0.97 9.19
CA TRP A 305 22.47 -0.26 9.86
C TRP A 305 22.45 -0.51 11.37
N HIS A 306 22.81 -1.72 11.82
CA HIS A 306 22.96 -2.04 13.24
C HIS A 306 24.16 -1.31 13.87
N ARG A 307 25.31 -1.26 13.20
CA ARG A 307 26.53 -0.57 13.66
C ARG A 307 26.39 0.96 13.59
N PHE A 308 25.70 1.47 12.58
CA PHE A 308 25.39 2.90 12.43
C PHE A 308 24.39 3.38 13.51
N ARG A 309 23.46 2.51 13.95
CA ARG A 309 22.51 2.78 15.04
C ARG A 309 23.07 2.57 16.45
N SER A 310 24.17 1.83 16.60
CA SER A 310 24.77 1.57 17.91
C SER A 310 25.74 2.67 18.38
N GLY A 311 26.25 3.52 17.48
CA GLY A 311 27.30 4.51 17.79
C GLY A 311 28.61 3.88 18.30
N PRO A 312 29.76 4.58 18.25
CA PRO A 312 30.89 4.25 19.13
C PRO A 312 30.59 4.58 20.60
#